data_AF-A0A955DZ16-F1
#
_entry.id   AF-A0A955DZ16-F1
#
_cell.length_a   1.000
_cell.length_b   1.000
_cell.length_c   1.000
_cell.angle_alpha   90.00
_cell.angle_beta   90.00
_cell.angle_gamma   90.00
#
_symmetry.space_group_name_H-M   'P 1'
#
loop_
_entity.id
_entity.type
_entity.pdbx_description
1 polymer ?
#
loop_
_entity_poly.entity_id
_entity_poly.type
_entity_poly.pdbx_seq_one_letter_code
_entity_poly.pdbx_strand_id
1 'polypeptide(L)'
;SSDGTKLASVAWGDHIYTSYIEQAPQEPSNHTILPNSEDSKSILLESPEDTTLTCSSSLKESTNTKQDTKYSYPLGLVDFCFDTTTQSNQVSLTFVTDLKPNQVVARKYNSTNGTYFDIPNATITETTLDGKHALKLTYNIEDNGTLDLDPATGSIKDPVGLAVLASEDDLASTGQSRATLLTMAIVSFIIGGFVFGRRAIGGGRA
;
A
#
# COMPACT_ATOMS: atom_id res chain seq x y z
N SER A 1 2.75 -22.15 -10.26
CA SER A 1 2.18 -22.17 -8.91
C SER A 1 3.17 -22.91 -8.03
N SER A 2 3.92 -22.22 -7.18
CA SER A 2 4.79 -22.89 -6.20
C SER A 2 4.00 -22.96 -4.91
N ASP A 3 3.40 -24.11 -4.64
CA ASP A 3 2.45 -24.29 -3.54
C ASP A 3 3.17 -24.45 -2.18
N GLY A 4 4.30 -23.75 -1.98
CA GLY A 4 5.02 -23.62 -0.72
C GLY A 4 5.59 -24.89 -0.10
N THR A 5 5.36 -26.07 -0.69
CA THR A 5 5.78 -27.36 -0.14
C THR A 5 7.29 -27.52 -0.29
N LYS A 6 8.03 -27.33 0.80
CA LYS A 6 9.45 -27.67 0.88
C LYS A 6 9.59 -29.18 0.65
N LEU A 7 10.29 -29.57 -0.41
CA LEU A 7 10.67 -30.95 -0.66
C LEU A 7 11.84 -31.29 0.27
N ALA A 8 11.63 -32.23 1.19
CA ALA A 8 12.75 -32.93 1.82
C ALA A 8 13.14 -34.08 0.89
N SER A 9 14.42 -34.14 0.51
CA SER A 9 14.97 -35.24 -0.30
C SER A 9 16.11 -35.91 0.46
N VAL A 10 16.02 -37.21 0.65
CA VAL A 10 17.10 -38.04 1.18
C VAL A 10 17.45 -39.09 0.13
N ALA A 11 18.73 -39.21 -0.20
CA ALA A 11 19.25 -40.27 -1.04
C ALA A 11 19.80 -41.40 -0.17
N TRP A 12 19.37 -42.64 -0.44
CA TRP A 12 19.93 -43.84 0.19
C TRP A 12 20.08 -44.94 -0.85
N GLY A 13 21.33 -45.33 -1.15
CA GLY A 13 21.64 -46.12 -2.34
C GLY A 13 21.37 -45.34 -3.63
N ASP A 14 20.92 -46.04 -4.69
CA ASP A 14 20.57 -45.46 -6.00
C ASP A 14 19.13 -44.89 -6.07
N HIS A 15 18.47 -44.71 -4.92
CA HIS A 15 17.09 -44.22 -4.85
C HIS A 15 16.99 -42.87 -4.15
N ILE A 16 16.21 -41.97 -4.76
CA ILE A 16 15.81 -40.70 -4.16
C ILE A 16 14.42 -40.89 -3.54
N TYR A 17 14.33 -40.64 -2.23
CA TYR A 17 13.07 -40.61 -1.51
C TYR A 17 12.64 -39.15 -1.35
N THR A 18 11.51 -38.79 -1.95
CA THR A 18 10.86 -37.50 -1.78
C THR A 18 9.65 -37.67 -0.86
N SER A 19 9.61 -36.95 0.25
CA SER A 19 8.42 -36.83 1.09
C SER A 19 7.84 -35.44 0.97
N TYR A 20 6.53 -35.35 0.81
CA TYR A 20 5.80 -34.10 1.02
C TYR A 20 5.72 -33.84 2.52
N ILE A 21 6.23 -32.70 2.98
CA ILE A 21 5.84 -32.20 4.30
C ILE A 21 4.48 -31.53 4.09
N GLU A 22 3.41 -32.25 4.40
CA GLU A 22 2.08 -31.65 4.49
C GLU A 22 2.10 -30.68 5.68
N GLN A 23 1.98 -29.39 5.40
CA GLN A 23 1.83 -28.39 6.45
C GLN A 23 0.51 -28.69 7.16
N ALA A 24 0.58 -29.00 8.45
CA ALA A 24 -0.62 -29.30 9.24
C ALA A 24 -1.67 -28.20 9.03
N PRO A 25 -2.98 -28.54 8.94
CA PRO A 25 -4.04 -27.54 8.92
C PRO A 25 -3.80 -26.55 10.06
N GLN A 26 -3.73 -25.25 9.75
CA GLN A 26 -3.64 -24.23 10.78
C GLN A 26 -4.90 -24.37 11.65
N GLU A 27 -4.72 -24.59 12.96
CA GLU A 27 -5.82 -24.54 13.92
C GLU A 27 -6.55 -23.19 13.77
N PRO A 28 -7.88 -23.18 13.90
CA PRO A 28 -8.64 -21.94 13.87
C PRO A 28 -8.09 -20.99 14.93
N SER A 29 -7.61 -19.83 14.47
CA SER A 29 -6.99 -18.81 15.30
C SER A 29 -7.60 -17.46 14.95
N ASN A 30 -7.78 -16.63 15.97
CA ASN A 30 -8.16 -15.22 15.82
C ASN A 30 -6.93 -14.32 15.58
N HIS A 31 -5.73 -14.89 15.52
CA HIS A 31 -4.51 -14.11 15.29
C HIS A 31 -3.53 -14.82 14.36
N THR A 32 -2.71 -14.02 13.68
CA THR A 32 -1.65 -14.52 12.80
C THR A 32 -0.53 -13.48 12.66
N ILE A 33 0.67 -13.95 12.32
CA ILE A 33 1.82 -13.09 12.00
C ILE A 33 2.08 -13.19 10.50
N LEU A 34 2.08 -12.05 9.83
CA LEU A 34 2.31 -11.91 8.39
C LEU A 34 3.64 -11.19 8.14
N PRO A 35 4.40 -11.57 7.10
CA PRO A 35 5.45 -10.72 6.59
C PRO A 35 4.83 -9.53 5.85
N ASN A 36 5.32 -8.32 6.10
CA ASN A 36 4.93 -7.13 5.36
C ASN A 36 5.32 -7.26 3.88
N SER A 37 4.41 -6.92 2.98
CA SER A 37 4.65 -7.00 1.54
C SER A 37 5.69 -5.98 1.05
N GLU A 38 5.88 -4.87 1.76
CA GLU A 38 6.83 -3.82 1.42
C GLU A 38 8.25 -4.11 1.89
N ASP A 39 8.43 -4.56 3.13
CA ASP A 39 9.76 -4.69 3.74
C ASP A 39 10.02 -6.03 4.47
N SER A 40 9.08 -6.98 4.39
CA SER A 40 9.13 -8.29 5.06
C SER A 40 9.20 -8.24 6.60
N LYS A 41 9.00 -7.08 7.24
CA LYS A 41 8.90 -7.00 8.71
C LYS A 41 7.59 -7.62 9.21
N SER A 42 7.56 -8.03 10.47
CA SER A 42 6.38 -8.68 11.05
C SER A 42 5.19 -7.73 11.17
N ILE A 43 4.01 -8.25 10.86
CA ILE A 43 2.71 -7.67 11.18
C ILE A 43 1.93 -8.70 12.00
N LEU A 44 1.49 -8.35 13.21
CA LEU A 44 0.55 -9.17 13.98
C LEU A 44 -0.87 -8.68 13.69
N LEU A 45 -1.72 -9.56 13.20
CA LEU A 45 -3.16 -9.34 13.02
C LEU A 45 -3.91 -10.08 14.12
N GLU A 46 -4.86 -9.41 14.77
CA GLU A 46 -5.75 -9.96 15.80
C GLU A 46 -7.20 -9.54 15.50
N SER A 47 -8.08 -10.51 15.22
CA SER A 47 -9.53 -10.35 15.22
C SER A 47 -10.10 -10.58 16.65
N PRO A 48 -11.38 -10.28 16.92
CA PRO A 48 -11.93 -10.43 18.26
C PRO A 48 -11.74 -11.83 18.86
N GLU A 49 -11.75 -11.92 20.18
CA GLU A 49 -11.87 -13.21 20.88
C GLU A 49 -13.11 -13.97 20.35
N ASP A 50 -13.00 -15.30 20.26
CA ASP A 50 -14.04 -16.20 19.71
C ASP A 50 -14.36 -16.08 18.21
N THR A 51 -13.56 -15.33 17.44
CA THR A 51 -13.62 -15.34 15.97
C THR A 51 -12.56 -16.26 15.36
N THR A 52 -12.71 -16.59 14.09
CA THR A 52 -11.69 -17.34 13.34
C THR A 52 -11.31 -16.55 12.10
N LEU A 53 -10.02 -16.27 11.94
CA LEU A 53 -9.49 -15.72 10.69
C LEU A 53 -9.68 -16.76 9.58
N THR A 54 -10.42 -16.41 8.54
CA THR A 54 -10.67 -17.27 7.36
C THR A 54 -9.77 -16.90 6.18
N CYS A 55 -9.26 -15.68 6.15
CA CYS A 55 -8.27 -15.24 5.18
C CYS A 55 -7.34 -14.18 5.81
N SER A 56 -6.08 -14.14 5.38
CA SER A 56 -5.17 -13.04 5.73
C SER A 56 -4.00 -12.98 4.74
N SER A 57 -3.64 -11.77 4.33
CA SER A 57 -2.48 -11.53 3.45
C SER A 57 -2.00 -10.09 3.56
N SER A 58 -0.72 -9.87 3.25
CA SER A 58 -0.17 -8.52 3.06
C SER A 58 -0.26 -8.10 1.58
N LEU A 59 -0.66 -6.86 1.31
CA LEU A 59 -0.80 -6.29 -0.02
C LEU A 59 0.09 -5.05 -0.17
N LYS A 60 0.69 -4.86 -1.36
CA LYS A 60 1.31 -3.59 -1.72
C LYS A 60 0.25 -2.69 -2.34
N GLU A 61 0.23 -1.42 -1.96
CA GLU A 61 -0.73 -0.48 -2.55
C GLU A 61 -0.49 -0.28 -4.06
N SER A 62 0.77 -0.33 -4.48
CA SER A 62 1.16 -0.28 -5.91
C SER A 62 0.54 -1.40 -6.76
N THR A 63 0.08 -2.50 -6.16
CA THR A 63 -0.58 -3.61 -6.87
C THR A 63 -2.09 -3.48 -6.96
N ASN A 64 -2.68 -2.49 -6.28
CA ASN A 64 -4.12 -2.22 -6.35
C ASN A 64 -4.49 -1.63 -7.72
N THR A 65 -5.75 -1.80 -8.11
CA THR A 65 -6.26 -1.29 -9.40
C THR A 65 -6.26 0.23 -9.47
N LYS A 66 -6.32 0.89 -8.31
CA LYS A 66 -6.16 2.33 -8.13
C LYS A 66 -5.34 2.60 -6.88
N GLN A 67 -4.40 3.52 -7.00
CA GLN A 67 -3.60 4.05 -5.91
C GLN A 67 -4.29 5.25 -5.26
N ASP A 68 -3.99 5.50 -4.00
CA ASP A 68 -4.36 6.72 -3.30
C ASP A 68 -3.44 7.85 -3.76
N THR A 69 -4.02 8.92 -4.29
CA THR A 69 -3.25 10.04 -4.81
C THR A 69 -2.71 10.97 -3.73
N LYS A 70 -3.21 10.87 -2.49
CA LYS A 70 -2.86 11.76 -1.38
C LYS A 70 -2.00 11.09 -0.33
N TYR A 71 -1.91 9.77 -0.35
CA TYR A 71 -1.23 9.00 0.69
C TYR A 71 -0.33 7.93 0.10
N SER A 72 0.71 7.60 0.85
CA SER A 72 1.57 6.45 0.59
C SER A 72 1.40 5.42 1.70
N TYR A 73 1.63 4.15 1.37
CA TYR A 73 1.45 3.02 2.29
C TYR A 73 2.79 2.33 2.53
N PRO A 74 3.73 2.95 3.27
CA PRO A 74 5.07 2.42 3.46
C PRO A 74 5.08 1.10 4.25
N LEU A 75 3.98 0.78 4.92
CA LEU A 75 3.77 -0.48 5.65
C LEU A 75 2.79 -1.41 4.92
N GLY A 76 2.47 -1.13 3.66
CA GLY A 76 1.49 -1.89 2.88
C GLY A 76 0.08 -1.85 3.49
N LEU A 77 -0.75 -2.76 3.02
CA LEU A 77 -2.07 -3.07 3.58
C LEU A 77 -2.09 -4.53 4.03
N VAL A 78 -3.03 -4.85 4.91
CA VAL A 78 -3.38 -6.21 5.33
C VAL A 78 -4.81 -6.45 4.87
N ASP A 79 -5.01 -7.41 3.97
CA ASP A 79 -6.33 -7.92 3.57
C ASP A 79 -6.64 -9.14 4.41
N PHE A 80 -7.72 -9.07 5.17
CA PHE A 80 -8.12 -10.14 6.08
C PHE A 80 -9.62 -10.36 6.06
N CYS A 81 -9.99 -11.57 6.47
CA CYS A 81 -11.37 -12.01 6.62
C CYS A 81 -11.51 -12.78 7.92
N PHE A 82 -12.65 -12.64 8.59
CA PHE A 82 -13.00 -13.48 9.73
C PHE A 82 -14.50 -13.68 9.85
N ASP A 83 -14.87 -14.84 10.39
CA ASP A 83 -16.26 -15.13 10.71
C ASP A 83 -16.58 -14.59 12.11
N THR A 84 -17.78 -14.04 12.28
CA THR A 84 -18.26 -13.49 13.55
C THR A 84 -19.75 -13.74 13.76
N THR A 85 -20.17 -13.70 15.01
CA THR A 85 -21.60 -13.68 15.39
C THR A 85 -21.99 -12.36 16.04
N THR A 86 -21.04 -11.44 16.20
CA THR A 86 -21.24 -10.15 16.86
C THR A 86 -21.30 -9.02 15.86
N GLN A 87 -22.22 -8.08 16.10
CA GLN A 87 -22.42 -6.93 15.23
C GLN A 87 -21.22 -5.98 15.22
N SER A 88 -20.52 -5.79 16.34
CA SER A 88 -19.38 -4.88 16.46
C SER A 88 -18.15 -5.65 16.91
N ASN A 89 -17.07 -5.53 16.14
CA ASN A 89 -15.88 -6.37 16.24
C ASN A 89 -14.65 -5.48 16.40
N GLN A 90 -13.93 -5.61 17.50
CA GLN A 90 -12.66 -4.90 17.67
C GLN A 90 -11.52 -5.67 16.98
N VAL A 91 -10.85 -5.03 16.04
CA VAL A 91 -9.70 -5.58 15.32
C VAL A 91 -8.45 -4.81 15.73
N SER A 92 -7.30 -5.49 15.77
CA SER A 92 -6.03 -4.81 15.89
C SER A 92 -4.94 -5.34 14.97
N LEU A 93 -4.08 -4.43 14.53
CA LEU A 93 -2.93 -4.72 13.68
C LEU A 93 -1.70 -4.06 14.29
N THR A 94 -0.63 -4.83 14.51
CA THR A 94 0.64 -4.32 15.04
C THR A 94 1.73 -4.43 13.99
N PHE A 95 2.21 -3.30 13.49
CA PHE A 95 3.23 -3.20 12.44
C PHE A 95 4.59 -2.88 13.05
N VAL A 96 5.61 -3.71 12.83
CA VAL A 96 6.99 -3.35 13.17
C VAL A 96 7.46 -2.23 12.23
N THR A 97 7.82 -1.08 12.79
CA THR A 97 8.14 0.13 12.01
C THR A 97 8.92 1.13 12.85
N ASP A 98 9.59 2.10 12.21
CA ASP A 98 10.22 3.25 12.87
C ASP A 98 9.31 4.50 12.84
N LEU A 99 8.15 4.43 12.17
CA LEU A 99 7.15 5.50 12.12
C LEU A 99 6.54 5.73 13.50
N LYS A 100 6.03 6.95 13.70
CA LYS A 100 5.38 7.42 14.93
C LYS A 100 3.87 7.57 14.74
N PRO A 101 3.06 7.44 15.80
CA PRO A 101 1.60 7.52 15.68
C PRO A 101 1.09 8.78 14.99
N ASN A 102 1.75 9.93 15.21
CA ASN A 102 1.37 11.21 14.61
C ASN A 102 1.79 11.40 13.14
N GLN A 103 2.51 10.42 12.56
CA GLN A 103 2.94 10.45 11.16
C GLN A 103 2.01 9.67 10.24
N VAL A 104 1.11 8.88 10.82
CA VAL A 104 0.26 7.93 10.10
C VAL A 104 -1.21 8.18 10.37
N VAL A 105 -2.05 7.81 9.41
CA VAL A 105 -3.50 7.74 9.57
C VAL A 105 -3.95 6.34 9.17
N ALA A 106 -4.95 5.80 9.88
CA ALA A 106 -5.51 4.48 9.55
C ALA A 106 -6.46 4.61 8.36
N ARG A 107 -6.22 3.84 7.30
CA ARG A 107 -7.06 3.86 6.10
C ARG A 107 -7.40 2.46 5.64
N LYS A 108 -8.57 2.32 5.04
CA LYS A 108 -8.97 1.10 4.35
C LYS A 108 -9.00 1.28 2.85
N TYR A 109 -8.78 0.19 2.13
CA TYR A 109 -8.98 0.09 0.69
C TYR A 109 -10.27 -0.67 0.40
N ASN A 110 -11.11 -0.13 -0.47
CA ASN A 110 -12.27 -0.81 -1.01
C ASN A 110 -11.93 -1.37 -2.39
N SER A 111 -11.69 -2.68 -2.45
CA SER A 111 -11.32 -3.37 -3.70
C SER A 111 -12.44 -3.41 -4.74
N THR A 112 -13.70 -3.20 -4.34
CA THR A 112 -14.87 -3.23 -5.23
C THR A 112 -14.90 -2.02 -6.17
N ASN A 113 -14.49 -0.84 -5.70
CA ASN A 113 -14.51 0.40 -6.49
C ASN A 113 -13.14 1.10 -6.61
N GLY A 114 -12.12 0.58 -5.93
CA GLY A 114 -10.76 1.09 -5.91
C GLY A 114 -10.63 2.41 -5.14
N THR A 115 -11.38 2.59 -4.05
CA THR A 115 -11.37 3.83 -3.25
C THR A 115 -10.77 3.61 -1.87
N TYR A 116 -10.31 4.70 -1.25
CA TYR A 116 -9.69 4.69 0.07
C TYR A 116 -10.44 5.61 1.03
N PHE A 117 -10.57 5.18 2.28
CA PHE A 117 -11.31 5.92 3.32
C PHE A 117 -10.53 5.90 4.62
N ASP A 118 -10.63 7.00 5.37
CA ASP A 118 -10.15 7.03 6.75
C ASP A 118 -11.02 6.12 7.61
N ILE A 119 -10.39 5.41 8.54
CA ILE A 119 -11.11 4.59 9.51
C ILE A 119 -11.48 5.50 10.69
N PRO A 120 -12.77 5.84 10.88
CA PRO A 120 -13.18 6.72 11.96
C PRO A 120 -12.88 6.09 13.31
N ASN A 121 -12.46 6.93 14.28
CA ASN A 121 -12.17 6.53 15.66
C ASN A 121 -11.09 5.45 15.81
N ALA A 122 -10.27 5.22 14.78
CA ALA A 122 -9.08 4.39 14.89
C ALA A 122 -8.11 4.98 15.92
N THR A 123 -7.55 4.12 16.77
CA THR A 123 -6.50 4.46 17.73
C THR A 123 -5.18 3.87 17.26
N ILE A 124 -4.12 4.69 17.24
CA ILE A 124 -2.76 4.28 16.88
C ILE A 124 -1.85 4.59 18.06
N THR A 125 -1.17 3.57 18.59
CA THR A 125 -0.24 3.71 19.73
C THR A 125 1.11 3.09 19.42
N GLU A 126 2.15 3.54 20.13
CA GLU A 126 3.45 2.86 20.13
C GLU A 126 3.39 1.60 20.99
N THR A 127 4.07 0.56 20.54
CA THR A 127 4.24 -0.71 21.26
C THR A 127 5.54 -1.39 20.80
N THR A 128 5.72 -2.66 21.16
CA THR A 128 6.77 -3.52 20.63
C THR A 128 6.21 -4.85 20.13
N LEU A 129 6.77 -5.37 19.04
CA LEU A 129 6.56 -6.74 18.57
C LEU A 129 7.94 -7.38 18.36
N ASP A 130 8.16 -8.56 18.96
CA ASP A 130 9.46 -9.24 18.97
C ASP A 130 10.63 -8.36 19.47
N GLY A 131 10.36 -7.50 20.46
CA GLY A 131 11.34 -6.56 21.01
C GLY A 131 11.73 -5.40 20.10
N LYS A 132 11.09 -5.25 18.93
CA LYS A 132 11.28 -4.13 17.99
C LYS A 132 10.16 -3.11 18.17
N HIS A 133 10.48 -1.84 17.91
CA HIS A 133 9.47 -0.77 17.90
C HIS A 133 8.37 -1.07 16.88
N ALA A 134 7.12 -0.84 17.27
CA ALA A 134 5.95 -1.11 16.46
C ALA A 134 4.83 -0.10 16.72
N LEU A 135 3.91 0.01 15.77
CA LEU A 135 2.66 0.74 15.93
C LEU A 135 1.49 -0.24 15.99
N LYS A 136 0.63 -0.14 17.01
CA LYS A 136 -0.62 -0.88 17.11
C LYS A 136 -1.78 0.02 16.69
N LEU A 137 -2.47 -0.41 15.63
CA LEU A 137 -3.76 0.11 15.19
C LEU A 137 -4.86 -0.69 15.88
N THR A 138 -5.88 -0.02 16.42
CA THR A 138 -7.09 -0.65 16.96
C THR A 138 -8.32 0.14 16.55
N TYR A 139 -9.36 -0.55 16.08
CA TYR A 139 -10.63 0.04 15.68
C TYR A 139 -11.75 -1.00 15.73
N ASN A 140 -13.00 -0.53 15.68
CA ASN A 140 -14.16 -1.41 15.58
C ASN A 140 -14.68 -1.43 14.15
N ILE A 141 -15.03 -2.62 13.66
CA ILE A 141 -15.74 -2.83 12.40
C ILE A 141 -17.08 -3.50 12.68
N GLU A 142 -18.12 -3.08 11.96
CA GLU A 142 -19.45 -3.64 12.07
C GLU A 142 -19.74 -4.64 10.95
N ASP A 143 -20.32 -5.80 11.27
CA ASP A 143 -20.80 -6.79 10.29
C ASP A 143 -21.86 -6.18 9.36
N ASN A 144 -21.61 -6.24 8.05
CA ASN A 144 -22.36 -5.54 7.02
C ASN A 144 -22.43 -4.01 7.21
N GLY A 145 -21.49 -3.44 7.96
CA GLY A 145 -21.31 -2.01 8.14
C GLY A 145 -20.61 -1.34 6.94
N THR A 146 -20.45 -0.01 6.99
CA THR A 146 -19.84 0.75 5.87
C THR A 146 -18.37 0.37 5.60
N LEU A 147 -17.67 -0.10 6.64
CA LEU A 147 -16.27 -0.54 6.52
C LEU A 147 -16.15 -2.01 6.13
N ASP A 148 -17.21 -2.80 6.17
CA ASP A 148 -17.16 -4.20 5.79
C ASP A 148 -17.34 -4.35 4.27
N LEU A 149 -16.44 -5.08 3.63
CA LEU A 149 -16.51 -5.37 2.19
C LEU A 149 -17.20 -6.70 1.89
N ASP A 150 -17.54 -7.49 2.91
CA ASP A 150 -18.35 -8.69 2.74
C ASP A 150 -19.83 -8.37 2.99
N PRO A 151 -20.72 -8.57 2.00
CA PRO A 151 -22.15 -8.38 2.19
C PRO A 151 -22.83 -9.55 2.91
N ALA A 152 -22.13 -10.66 3.18
CA ALA A 152 -22.69 -11.80 3.88
C ALA A 152 -22.70 -11.56 5.40
N THR A 153 -23.86 -11.79 6.03
CA THR A 153 -23.97 -11.72 7.50
C THR A 153 -23.10 -12.78 8.15
N GLY A 154 -22.36 -12.37 9.18
CA GLY A 154 -21.46 -13.19 9.96
C GLY A 154 -20.06 -13.34 9.37
N SER A 155 -19.72 -12.55 8.35
CA SER A 155 -18.39 -12.53 7.71
C SER A 155 -17.92 -11.10 7.55
N ILE A 156 -16.67 -10.83 7.91
CA ILE A 156 -16.02 -9.54 7.69
C ILE A 156 -14.96 -9.70 6.61
N LYS A 157 -14.86 -8.73 5.70
CA LYS A 157 -13.67 -8.52 4.85
C LYS A 157 -13.18 -7.08 4.90
N ASP A 158 -11.92 -6.88 5.27
CA ASP A 158 -11.39 -5.52 5.44
C ASP A 158 -9.89 -5.38 5.09
N PRO A 159 -9.56 -4.78 3.93
CA PRO A 159 -8.19 -4.39 3.59
C PRO A 159 -7.78 -3.08 4.26
N VAL A 160 -6.84 -3.11 5.21
CA VAL A 160 -6.45 -1.96 6.05
C VAL A 160 -4.95 -1.73 6.09
N GLY A 161 -4.52 -0.47 6.12
CA GLY A 161 -3.12 -0.08 6.30
C GLY A 161 -2.95 1.24 7.05
N LEU A 162 -1.70 1.51 7.43
CA LEU A 162 -1.26 2.79 7.96
C LEU A 162 -0.67 3.62 6.83
N ALA A 163 -1.31 4.76 6.55
CA ALA A 163 -0.98 5.63 5.45
C ALA A 163 -0.26 6.89 5.95
N VAL A 164 0.75 7.34 5.20
CA VAL A 164 1.42 8.64 5.42
C VAL A 164 0.96 9.60 4.33
N LEU A 165 0.88 10.90 4.64
CA LEU A 165 0.63 11.91 3.61
C LEU A 165 1.73 11.83 2.55
N ALA A 166 1.33 11.64 1.29
CA ALA A 166 2.26 11.64 0.17
C ALA A 166 2.89 13.04 0.07
N SER A 167 4.21 13.09 -0.12
CA SER A 167 4.89 14.35 -0.37
C SER A 167 4.60 14.78 -1.81
N GLU A 168 4.35 16.07 -2.06
CA GLU A 168 4.06 16.60 -3.41
C GLU A 168 5.17 16.27 -4.44
N ASP A 169 6.38 15.96 -3.99
CA ASP A 169 7.51 15.52 -4.83
C ASP A 169 7.31 14.14 -5.47
N ASP A 170 6.50 13.24 -4.88
CA ASP A 170 6.18 11.92 -5.45
C ASP A 170 5.14 12.00 -6.59
N LEU A 171 4.43 13.13 -6.72
CA LEU A 171 3.44 13.34 -7.77
C LEU A 171 4.08 13.47 -9.18
N ALA A 172 5.38 13.75 -9.26
CA ALA A 172 6.07 13.99 -10.54
C ALA A 172 6.52 12.70 -11.27
N SER A 173 6.36 11.50 -10.68
CA SER A 173 6.90 10.27 -11.28
C SER A 173 5.98 9.53 -12.25
N THR A 174 4.78 10.02 -12.55
CA THR A 174 3.85 9.32 -13.47
C THR A 174 3.97 9.71 -14.95
N GLY A 175 5.03 10.45 -15.31
CA GLY A 175 5.54 10.45 -16.68
C GLY A 175 5.84 11.83 -17.24
N GLN A 176 7.10 12.26 -17.16
CA GLN A 176 7.87 12.78 -18.28
C GLN A 176 9.36 12.58 -17.96
N SER A 177 10.12 12.07 -18.92
CA SER A 177 11.57 12.02 -18.87
C SER A 177 12.10 13.40 -18.47
N ARG A 178 13.03 13.47 -17.51
CA ARG A 178 13.75 14.69 -17.11
C ARG A 178 14.60 15.21 -18.27
N ALA A 179 13.97 15.77 -19.29
CA ALA A 179 14.56 16.59 -20.32
C ALA A 179 14.11 18.03 -20.07
N THR A 180 14.87 18.70 -19.21
CA THR A 180 15.17 20.14 -19.23
C THR A 180 14.07 21.06 -19.79
N LEU A 181 13.17 21.56 -18.94
CA LEU A 181 12.40 22.76 -19.24
C LEU A 181 13.16 24.00 -18.73
N LEU A 182 14.07 24.50 -19.58
CA LEU A 182 14.63 25.86 -19.44
C LEU A 182 13.86 26.81 -20.35
N THR A 183 13.08 27.68 -19.71
CA THR A 183 12.76 29.09 -20.06
C THR A 183 12.59 29.48 -21.54
N MET A 184 11.37 29.86 -21.93
CA MET A 184 11.14 30.88 -22.97
C MET A 184 10.26 31.98 -22.42
N ALA A 185 10.92 33.05 -21.96
CA ALA A 185 10.27 34.30 -21.59
C ALA A 185 9.70 34.99 -22.84
N ILE A 186 8.49 35.50 -22.69
CA ILE A 186 7.74 36.28 -23.66
C ILE A 186 8.50 37.59 -23.96
N VAL A 187 8.92 37.81 -25.21
CA VAL A 187 9.26 39.15 -25.72
C VAL A 187 8.46 39.39 -27.01
N SER A 188 7.25 39.88 -26.83
CA SER A 188 6.46 40.49 -27.90
C SER A 188 6.33 41.97 -27.58
N PHE A 189 7.21 42.82 -28.12
CA PHE A 189 6.87 44.21 -28.48
C PHE A 189 8.02 44.86 -29.28
N ILE A 190 7.63 45.58 -30.34
CA ILE A 190 8.38 46.52 -31.20
C ILE A 190 9.13 45.92 -32.41
N ILE A 191 8.42 45.78 -33.53
CA ILE A 191 8.93 46.25 -34.82
C ILE A 191 7.89 47.22 -35.40
N GLY A 192 7.95 48.46 -34.93
CA GLY A 192 7.33 49.61 -35.58
C GLY A 192 8.41 50.42 -36.27
N GLY A 193 8.40 50.42 -37.60
CA GLY A 193 8.93 51.50 -38.45
C GLY A 193 10.44 51.68 -38.54
N PHE A 194 11.06 51.16 -39.62
CA PHE A 194 12.08 51.92 -40.34
C PHE A 194 12.08 51.53 -41.83
N VAL A 195 11.09 52.05 -42.56
CA VAL A 195 11.21 52.24 -44.01
C VAL A 195 12.02 53.52 -44.17
N PHE A 196 13.30 53.44 -44.55
CA PHE A 196 13.96 54.43 -45.42
C PHE A 196 15.37 53.96 -45.80
N GLY A 197 15.68 54.00 -47.11
CA GLY A 197 17.07 54.04 -47.57
C GLY A 197 17.52 52.96 -48.55
N ARG A 198 16.85 52.77 -49.70
CA ARG A 198 17.54 52.27 -50.89
C ARG A 198 18.34 53.43 -51.51
N ARG A 199 19.66 53.43 -51.37
CA ARG A 199 20.54 54.05 -52.36
C ARG A 199 21.60 53.04 -52.76
N ALA A 200 21.61 52.77 -54.06
CA ALA A 200 22.46 51.82 -54.74
C ALA A 200 23.94 52.21 -54.61
N ILE A 201 24.77 51.21 -54.32
CA ILE A 201 26.21 51.23 -54.49
C ILE A 201 26.46 50.90 -55.96
N GLY A 202 26.88 51.90 -56.74
CA GLY A 202 27.53 51.71 -58.03
C GLY A 202 29.00 52.06 -57.88
N GLY A 203 29.87 51.06 -57.81
CA GLY A 203 31.31 51.23 -57.92
C GLY A 203 31.74 51.30 -59.40
N GLY A 204 32.80 52.04 -59.70
CA GLY A 204 33.42 52.01 -61.02
C GLY A 204 34.40 53.16 -61.24
N ARG A 205 35.69 52.80 -61.40
CA ARG A 205 36.91 53.62 -61.43
C ARG A 205 37.09 54.47 -62.71
N ALA A 206 38.07 55.39 -62.58
CA ALA A 206 38.87 56.10 -63.59
C ALA A 206 38.40 57.52 -63.95
#